data_AF-A0A1C2IF47-F1
#
_entry.id   AF-A0A1C2IF47-F1
#
_cell.length_a   1.000
_cell.length_b   1.000
_cell.length_c   1.000
_cell.angle_alpha   90.00
_cell.angle_beta   90.00
_cell.angle_gamma   90.00
#
_symmetry.space_group_name_H-M   'P 1'
#
loop_
_entity.id
_entity.type
_entity.pdbx_description
1 polymer ?
#
loop_
_entity_poly.entity_id
_entity_poly.type
_entity_poly.pdbx_seq_one_letter_code
_entity_poly.pdbx_strand_id
1 'polypeptide(L)'
;MHDALGYQESFVTAVLSPEEGRVIPGLSGSISAAVATAIYRNNILEGFNESLKNVYGAIFVLIGEDCFREIAYSYGRSIPSLSGDRNAFGEHMPTFLAHHPLTRELAYLPDMARLEWASHEAYSAAENFIVNGLHASLHLVESSYPLMALWQLCQHPDAEGTLDLDALGGDSVLIVRPQENVLMRSLSPGEAAWYRALLEGYPPDQAAAAARTVEPDCDPMLYWETAVGDGVLQQQH
;
A
#
# COMPACT_ATOMS: atom_id res chain seq x y z
N MET A 1 10.53 -26.70 31.92
CA MET A 1 10.95 -26.21 30.59
C MET A 1 9.83 -25.28 30.16
N HIS A 2 10.01 -23.97 30.29
CA HIS A 2 8.98 -23.03 29.83
C HIS A 2 8.89 -23.19 28.32
N ASP A 3 7.70 -23.50 27.82
CA ASP A 3 7.43 -23.53 26.40
C ASP A 3 7.70 -22.13 25.83
N ALA A 4 8.67 -22.05 24.90
CA ALA A 4 9.06 -20.79 24.29
C ALA A 4 7.88 -20.13 23.56
N LEU A 5 6.96 -20.95 23.03
CA LEU A 5 5.76 -20.51 22.34
C LEU A 5 4.76 -19.89 23.32
N GLY A 6 4.48 -20.55 24.44
CA GLY A 6 3.65 -19.98 25.51
C GLY A 6 4.20 -18.69 26.13
N TYR A 7 5.53 -18.52 26.20
CA TYR A 7 6.12 -17.24 26.62
C TYR A 7 5.94 -16.14 25.56
N GLN A 8 6.15 -16.47 24.28
CA GLN A 8 5.96 -15.54 23.17
C GLN A 8 4.51 -15.05 23.10
N GLU A 9 3.53 -15.94 23.21
CA GLU A 9 2.10 -15.59 23.24
C GLU A 9 1.77 -14.68 24.42
N SER A 10 2.29 -15.00 25.61
CA SER A 10 2.06 -14.21 26.81
C SER A 10 2.71 -12.83 26.71
N PHE A 11 3.89 -12.73 26.10
CA PHE A 11 4.57 -11.47 25.82
C PHE A 11 3.76 -10.60 24.85
N VAL A 12 3.36 -11.15 23.70
CA VAL A 12 2.57 -10.45 22.68
C VAL A 12 1.25 -9.95 23.27
N THR A 13 0.56 -10.82 24.01
CA THR A 13 -0.69 -10.46 24.71
C THR A 13 -0.47 -9.33 25.71
N ALA A 14 0.63 -9.37 26.47
CA ALA A 14 0.92 -8.35 27.46
C ALA A 14 1.26 -6.99 26.84
N VAL A 15 1.97 -6.96 25.71
CA VAL A 15 2.34 -5.70 25.05
C VAL A 15 1.16 -5.11 24.27
N LEU A 16 0.38 -5.91 23.56
CA LEU A 16 -0.68 -5.38 22.69
C LEU A 16 -2.00 -5.11 23.41
N SER A 17 -2.19 -5.68 24.61
CA SER A 17 -3.41 -5.46 25.38
C SER A 17 -3.56 -3.99 25.80
N PRO A 18 -4.75 -3.38 25.60
CA PRO A 18 -5.08 -2.08 26.15
C PRO A 18 -5.37 -2.14 27.66
N GLU A 19 -5.48 -3.33 28.26
CA GLU A 19 -5.80 -3.49 29.69
C GLU A 19 -4.67 -2.96 30.59
N GLU A 20 -5.07 -2.07 31.52
CA GLU A 20 -4.23 -1.61 32.62
C GLU A 20 -3.95 -2.77 33.60
N GLY A 21 -2.71 -2.86 34.08
CA GLY A 21 -2.30 -3.87 35.07
C GLY A 21 -1.84 -5.21 34.49
N ARG A 22 -2.05 -5.49 33.20
CA ARG A 22 -1.41 -6.65 32.54
C ARG A 22 0.08 -6.35 32.32
N VAL A 23 0.94 -7.21 32.86
CA VAL A 23 2.41 -7.08 32.79
C VAL A 23 3.01 -8.24 32.01
N ILE A 24 4.16 -8.00 31.37
CA ILE A 24 4.94 -9.05 30.72
C ILE A 24 5.42 -10.03 31.81
N PRO A 25 5.10 -11.34 31.70
CA PRO A 25 5.54 -12.32 32.68
C PRO A 25 7.06 -12.40 32.77
N GLY A 26 7.59 -12.57 33.98
CA GLY A 26 9.02 -12.75 34.19
C GLY A 26 9.88 -11.47 34.16
N LEU A 27 9.28 -10.30 33.95
CA LEU A 27 9.99 -9.03 34.16
C LEU A 27 10.31 -8.83 35.64
N SER A 28 11.60 -8.77 35.96
CA SER A 28 12.14 -8.46 37.28
C SER A 28 13.33 -7.53 37.15
N GLY A 29 13.51 -6.58 38.06
CA GLY A 29 14.63 -5.63 38.02
C GLY A 29 14.44 -4.43 38.93
N SER A 30 15.25 -3.39 38.70
CA SER A 30 15.18 -2.11 39.44
C SER A 30 13.94 -1.28 39.10
N ILE A 31 13.32 -1.54 37.95
CA ILE A 31 12.09 -0.91 37.50
C ILE A 31 10.95 -1.91 37.70
N SER A 32 9.78 -1.43 38.12
CA SER A 32 8.61 -2.30 38.30
C SER A 32 8.19 -2.94 36.98
N ALA A 33 7.67 -4.17 37.03
CA ALA A 33 7.18 -4.87 35.84
C ALA A 33 6.10 -4.06 35.08
N ALA A 34 5.30 -3.26 35.79
CA ALA A 34 4.32 -2.36 35.19
C ALA A 34 4.97 -1.25 34.36
N VAL A 35 5.99 -0.56 34.90
CA VAL A 35 6.70 0.51 34.19
C VAL A 35 7.49 -0.06 33.01
N ALA A 36 8.21 -1.17 33.22
CA ALA A 36 8.94 -1.84 32.15
C ALA A 36 7.99 -2.30 31.02
N THR A 37 6.82 -2.86 31.37
CA THR A 37 5.80 -3.22 30.37
C THR A 37 5.32 -2.00 29.60
N ALA A 38 4.99 -0.89 30.27
CA ALA A 38 4.57 0.34 29.60
C ALA A 38 5.62 0.86 28.60
N ILE A 39 6.91 0.80 28.95
CA ILE A 39 8.01 1.17 28.03
C ILE A 39 8.01 0.26 26.79
N TYR A 40 7.90 -1.07 26.96
CA TYR A 40 7.81 -1.99 25.82
C TYR A 40 6.59 -1.75 24.94
N ARG A 41 5.42 -1.48 25.55
CA ARG A 41 4.19 -1.13 24.83
C ARG A 41 4.40 0.08 23.94
N ASN A 42 4.95 1.16 24.50
CA ASN A 42 5.19 2.40 23.77
C ASN A 42 6.17 2.20 22.62
N ASN A 43 7.28 1.50 22.86
CA ASN A 43 8.27 1.26 21.81
C ASN A 43 7.72 0.42 20.65
N ILE A 44 6.86 -0.57 20.93
CA ILE A 44 6.26 -1.41 19.89
C ILE A 44 5.24 -0.62 19.08
N LEU A 45 4.36 0.15 19.74
CA LEU A 45 3.38 1.00 19.05
C LEU A 45 4.07 2.07 18.21
N GLU A 46 5.14 2.69 18.71
CA GLU A 46 5.91 3.65 17.93
C GLU A 46 6.62 3.01 16.74
N GLY A 47 7.15 1.79 16.91
CA GLY A 47 7.71 1.02 15.81
C GLY A 47 6.68 0.70 14.72
N PHE A 48 5.43 0.43 15.10
CA PHE A 48 4.33 0.26 14.14
C PHE A 48 4.00 1.56 13.41
N ASN A 49 3.89 2.67 14.14
CA ASN A 49 3.64 3.99 13.57
C ASN A 49 4.69 4.36 12.51
N GLU A 50 5.97 4.24 12.85
CA GLU A 50 7.06 4.54 11.92
C GLU A 50 7.10 3.59 10.73
N SER A 51 6.81 2.30 10.93
CA SER A 51 6.78 1.33 9.82
C SER A 51 5.65 1.63 8.84
N LEU A 52 4.45 1.91 9.36
CA LEU A 52 3.30 2.25 8.52
C LEU A 52 3.51 3.60 7.83
N LYS A 53 4.12 4.58 8.49
CA LYS A 53 4.42 5.89 7.89
C LYS A 53 5.37 5.79 6.70
N ASN A 54 6.35 4.87 6.75
CA ASN A 54 7.27 4.63 5.64
C ASN A 54 6.56 4.06 4.41
N VAL A 55 5.48 3.31 4.60
CA VAL A 55 4.68 2.74 3.51
C VAL A 55 3.60 3.72 3.04
N TYR A 56 2.95 4.41 3.98
CA TYR A 56 1.74 5.21 3.76
C TYR A 56 1.99 6.71 3.95
N GLY A 57 2.97 7.25 3.22
CA GLY A 57 3.41 8.64 3.34
C GLY A 57 2.37 9.64 2.87
N ALA A 58 1.68 9.38 1.77
CA ALA A 58 0.60 10.22 1.28
C ALA A 58 -0.58 10.22 2.24
N ILE A 59 -0.97 9.04 2.78
CA ILE A 59 -1.99 8.97 3.83
C ILE A 59 -1.59 9.83 5.04
N PHE A 60 -0.34 9.73 5.51
CA PHE A 60 0.17 10.54 6.62
C PHE A 60 0.03 12.04 6.35
N VAL A 61 0.41 12.50 5.14
CA VAL A 61 0.27 13.91 4.75
C VAL A 61 -1.20 14.34 4.71
N LEU A 62 -2.08 13.52 4.15
CA LEU A 62 -3.51 13.85 3.95
C LEU A 62 -4.28 14.00 5.26
N ILE A 63 -4.01 13.16 6.25
CA ILE A 63 -4.78 13.15 7.51
C ILE A 63 -4.05 13.80 8.68
N GLY A 64 -2.75 14.06 8.54
CA GLY A 64 -1.90 14.64 9.57
C GLY A 64 -1.46 13.65 10.65
N GLU A 65 -0.49 14.09 11.45
CA GLU A 65 0.22 13.25 12.41
C GLU A 65 -0.68 12.63 13.49
N ASP A 66 -1.54 13.45 14.12
CA ASP A 66 -2.36 12.97 15.24
C ASP A 66 -3.37 11.91 14.78
N CYS A 67 -4.04 12.12 13.64
CA CYS A 67 -4.96 11.14 13.08
C CYS A 67 -4.23 9.87 12.62
N PHE A 68 -3.08 10.03 11.97
CA PHE A 68 -2.28 8.89 11.51
C PHE A 68 -1.82 8.01 12.68
N ARG A 69 -1.33 8.63 13.77
CA ARG A 69 -0.86 7.91 14.96
C ARG A 69 -1.98 7.09 15.60
N GLU A 70 -3.17 7.65 15.73
CA GLU A 70 -4.33 6.91 16.27
C GLU A 70 -4.73 5.73 15.37
N ILE A 71 -4.75 5.92 14.04
CA ILE A 71 -5.02 4.84 13.09
C ILE A 71 -3.94 3.76 13.17
N ALA A 72 -2.66 4.14 13.18
CA ALA A 72 -1.54 3.19 13.26
C ALA A 72 -1.59 2.35 14.54
N TYR A 73 -1.88 2.98 15.68
CA TYR A 73 -2.01 2.28 16.95
C TYR A 73 -3.23 1.35 16.98
N SER A 74 -4.38 1.78 16.43
CA SER A 74 -5.56 0.93 16.31
C SER A 74 -5.34 -0.23 15.33
N TYR A 75 -4.65 0.00 14.22
CA TYR A 75 -4.27 -1.02 13.25
C TYR A 75 -3.36 -2.07 13.91
N GLY A 76 -2.25 -1.65 14.53
CA GLY A 76 -1.29 -2.57 15.15
C GLY A 76 -1.85 -3.38 16.33
N ARG A 77 -2.88 -2.87 17.03
CA ARG A 77 -3.59 -3.62 18.08
C ARG A 77 -4.60 -4.62 17.52
N SER A 78 -5.26 -4.30 16.41
CA SER A 78 -6.28 -5.15 15.80
C SER A 78 -5.71 -6.21 14.85
N ILE A 79 -4.61 -5.89 14.19
CA ILE A 79 -3.92 -6.69 13.18
C ILE A 79 -2.43 -6.70 13.54
N PRO A 80 -2.03 -7.47 14.56
CA PRO A 80 -0.64 -7.50 14.97
C PRO A 80 0.23 -8.18 13.92
N SER A 81 1.46 -7.69 13.75
CA SER A 81 2.45 -8.41 12.93
C SER A 81 2.74 -9.77 13.57
N LEU A 82 2.27 -10.84 12.95
CA LEU A 82 2.61 -12.22 13.34
C LEU A 82 3.90 -12.70 12.65
N SER A 83 4.43 -11.91 11.73
CA SER A 83 5.68 -12.16 11.00
C SER A 83 6.80 -11.24 11.48
N GLY A 84 8.04 -11.75 11.46
CA GLY A 84 9.25 -10.93 11.59
C GLY A 84 9.57 -10.13 10.32
N ASP A 85 8.87 -10.41 9.22
CA ASP A 85 8.98 -9.62 7.99
C ASP A 85 8.19 -8.32 8.13
N ARG A 86 8.94 -7.23 8.34
CA ARG A 86 8.36 -5.88 8.44
C ARG A 86 7.73 -5.42 7.12
N ASN A 87 8.11 -6.01 5.99
CA ASN A 87 7.59 -5.62 4.69
C ASN A 87 6.11 -6.02 4.51
N ALA A 88 5.61 -6.99 5.26
CA ALA A 88 4.19 -7.39 5.21
C ALA A 88 3.30 -6.55 6.15
N PHE A 89 3.89 -5.77 7.07
CA PHE A 89 3.13 -5.01 8.06
C PHE A 89 2.52 -3.74 7.45
N GLY A 90 1.29 -3.88 6.98
CA GLY A 90 0.54 -2.78 6.37
C GLY A 90 -0.51 -3.24 5.37
N GLU A 91 -0.42 -4.47 4.86
CA GLU A 91 -1.27 -5.02 3.79
C GLU A 91 -2.78 -4.76 3.96
N HIS A 92 -3.29 -4.83 5.18
CA HIS A 92 -4.72 -4.67 5.46
C HIS A 92 -5.16 -3.21 5.67
N MET A 93 -4.25 -2.24 5.60
CA MET A 93 -4.55 -0.81 5.79
C MET A 93 -5.66 -0.31 4.87
N PRO A 94 -5.72 -0.64 3.56
CA PRO A 94 -6.81 -0.18 2.70
C PRO A 94 -8.20 -0.59 3.21
N THR A 95 -8.35 -1.85 3.57
CA THR A 95 -9.60 -2.38 4.13
C THR A 95 -9.88 -1.81 5.52
N PHE A 96 -8.84 -1.59 6.32
CA PHE A 96 -8.96 -0.97 7.63
C PHE A 96 -9.49 0.46 7.54
N LEU A 97 -8.91 1.29 6.68
CA LEU A 97 -9.33 2.69 6.45
C LEU A 97 -10.77 2.77 5.91
N ALA A 98 -11.20 1.80 5.09
CA ALA A 98 -12.57 1.76 4.57
C ALA A 98 -13.64 1.63 5.68
N HIS A 99 -13.27 1.09 6.85
CA HIS A 99 -14.18 0.88 7.97
C HIS A 99 -13.86 1.77 9.19
N HIS A 100 -12.73 2.48 9.17
CA HIS A 100 -12.29 3.25 10.32
C HIS A 100 -13.12 4.54 10.51
N PRO A 101 -13.57 4.87 11.73
CA PRO A 101 -14.41 6.05 11.97
C PRO A 101 -13.79 7.38 11.55
N LEU A 102 -12.47 7.55 11.73
CA LEU A 102 -11.76 8.80 11.44
C LEU A 102 -11.65 9.12 9.94
N THR A 103 -11.92 8.15 9.06
CA THR A 103 -11.65 8.27 7.61
C THR A 103 -12.90 8.19 6.75
N ARG A 104 -14.10 8.12 7.35
CA ARG A 104 -15.36 7.97 6.60
C ARG A 104 -15.62 9.09 5.59
N GLU A 105 -15.18 10.31 5.90
CA GLU A 105 -15.43 11.47 5.04
C GLU A 105 -14.42 11.57 3.88
N LEU A 106 -13.31 10.82 3.96
CA LEU A 106 -12.24 10.83 2.96
C LEU A 106 -12.31 9.53 2.15
N ALA A 107 -13.34 9.43 1.30
CA ALA A 107 -13.69 8.22 0.56
C ALA A 107 -12.57 7.70 -0.38
N TYR A 108 -11.61 8.54 -0.75
CA TYR A 108 -10.45 8.17 -1.56
C TYR A 108 -9.29 7.55 -0.76
N LEU A 109 -9.28 7.64 0.58
CA LEU A 109 -8.15 7.11 1.38
C LEU A 109 -7.93 5.60 1.23
N PRO A 110 -8.96 4.73 1.18
CA PRO A 110 -8.74 3.31 0.93
C PRO A 110 -8.05 3.06 -0.41
N ASP A 111 -8.42 3.80 -1.46
CA ASP A 111 -7.85 3.67 -2.79
C ASP A 111 -6.40 4.22 -2.83
N MET A 112 -6.13 5.34 -2.14
CA MET A 112 -4.78 5.85 -1.94
C MET A 112 -3.90 4.85 -1.19
N ALA A 113 -4.42 4.18 -0.16
CA ALA A 113 -3.68 3.14 0.53
C ALA A 113 -3.41 1.92 -0.36
N ARG A 114 -4.32 1.55 -1.29
CA ARG A 114 -4.01 0.51 -2.30
C ARG A 114 -2.88 0.93 -3.22
N LEU A 115 -2.86 2.20 -3.64
CA LEU A 115 -1.79 2.75 -4.47
C LEU A 115 -0.43 2.67 -3.76
N GLU A 116 -0.35 3.16 -2.51
CA GLU A 116 0.89 3.15 -1.75
C GLU A 116 1.36 1.73 -1.41
N TRP A 117 0.43 0.82 -1.09
CA TRP A 117 0.76 -0.59 -0.88
C TRP A 117 1.28 -1.26 -2.15
N ALA A 118 0.65 -1.03 -3.30
CA ALA A 118 1.10 -1.56 -4.59
C ALA A 118 2.50 -1.05 -4.96
N SER A 119 2.81 0.22 -4.63
CA SER A 119 4.16 0.78 -4.81
C SER A 119 5.20 0.09 -3.92
N HIS A 120 4.86 -0.16 -2.65
CA HIS A 120 5.69 -0.90 -1.71
C HIS A 120 5.93 -2.36 -2.13
N GLU A 121 4.89 -3.05 -2.62
CA GLU A 121 5.00 -4.40 -3.19
C GLU A 121 5.90 -4.39 -4.44
N ALA A 122 5.68 -3.45 -5.35
CA ALA A 122 6.48 -3.33 -6.57
C ALA A 122 7.97 -3.07 -6.27
N TYR A 123 8.27 -2.32 -5.21
CA TYR A 123 9.64 -2.04 -4.77
C TYR A 123 10.39 -3.31 -4.35
N SER A 124 9.71 -4.25 -3.71
CA SER A 124 10.30 -5.49 -3.17
C SER A 124 10.13 -6.72 -4.06
N ALA A 125 9.33 -6.61 -5.12
CA ALA A 125 9.09 -7.68 -6.09
C ALA A 125 10.38 -8.17 -6.77
N ALA A 126 10.44 -9.46 -7.10
CA ALA A 126 11.56 -10.02 -7.85
C ALA A 126 11.60 -9.49 -9.29
N GLU A 127 12.80 -9.48 -9.89
CA GLU A 127 12.96 -9.15 -11.31
C GLU A 127 12.60 -10.37 -12.17
N ASN A 128 11.32 -10.48 -12.52
CA ASN A 128 10.80 -11.56 -13.35
C ASN A 128 9.62 -11.10 -14.19
N PHE A 129 9.26 -11.91 -15.18
CA PHE A 129 8.13 -11.68 -16.06
C PHE A 129 7.07 -12.78 -15.88
N ILE A 130 5.81 -12.38 -15.94
CA ILE A 130 4.64 -13.26 -15.85
C ILE A 130 4.06 -13.54 -17.25
N VAL A 131 2.87 -14.12 -17.30
CA VAL A 131 2.12 -14.35 -18.55
C VAL A 131 2.05 -13.06 -19.37
N ASN A 132 2.05 -13.23 -20.70
CA ASN A 132 2.11 -12.14 -21.68
C ASN A 132 3.39 -11.30 -21.63
N GLY A 133 4.42 -11.74 -20.88
CA GLY A 133 5.68 -11.05 -20.76
C GLY A 133 5.61 -9.78 -19.92
N LEU A 134 4.56 -9.58 -19.11
CA LEU A 134 4.48 -8.43 -18.20
C LEU A 134 5.49 -8.55 -17.07
N HIS A 135 6.05 -7.45 -16.62
CA HIS A 135 6.91 -7.41 -15.44
C HIS A 135 6.10 -7.81 -14.20
N ALA A 136 6.64 -8.68 -13.35
CA ALA A 136 5.90 -9.27 -12.23
C ALA A 136 5.57 -8.27 -11.11
N SER A 137 6.28 -7.15 -11.06
CA SER A 137 6.00 -6.04 -10.14
C SER A 137 4.88 -5.10 -10.62
N LEU A 138 4.20 -5.44 -11.73
CA LEU A 138 3.13 -4.64 -12.28
C LEU A 138 1.86 -4.76 -11.44
N HIS A 139 1.39 -3.63 -10.94
CA HIS A 139 0.06 -3.46 -10.35
C HIS A 139 -0.74 -2.43 -11.15
N LEU A 140 -2.05 -2.62 -11.18
CA LEU A 140 -3.02 -1.66 -11.71
C LEU A 140 -3.98 -1.30 -10.59
N VAL A 141 -4.03 -0.02 -10.22
CA VAL A 141 -4.96 0.49 -9.20
C VAL A 141 -5.95 1.42 -9.86
N GLU A 142 -7.24 1.10 -9.74
CA GLU A 142 -8.33 1.88 -10.32
C GLU A 142 -9.13 2.58 -9.23
N SER A 143 -9.48 3.84 -9.46
CA SER A 143 -10.28 4.62 -8.52
C SER A 143 -11.26 5.54 -9.23
N SER A 144 -12.31 5.92 -8.50
CA SER A 144 -13.20 7.01 -8.90
C SER A 144 -12.62 8.40 -8.56
N TYR A 145 -11.42 8.46 -7.98
CA TYR A 145 -10.72 9.67 -7.58
C TYR A 145 -9.37 9.80 -8.31
N PRO A 146 -8.83 11.02 -8.47
CA PRO A 146 -7.59 11.26 -9.20
C PRO A 146 -6.37 10.92 -8.33
N LEU A 147 -6.10 9.62 -8.14
CA LEU A 147 -5.09 9.16 -7.19
C LEU A 147 -3.70 9.66 -7.53
N MET A 148 -3.33 9.68 -8.82
CA MET A 148 -1.98 10.11 -9.20
C MET A 148 -1.74 11.58 -8.86
N ALA A 149 -2.73 12.44 -9.12
CA ALA A 149 -2.63 13.87 -8.79
C ALA A 149 -2.60 14.10 -7.27
N LEU A 150 -3.44 13.39 -6.53
CA LEU A 150 -3.45 13.43 -5.06
C LEU A 150 -2.11 12.97 -4.48
N TRP A 151 -1.55 11.88 -4.99
CA TRP A 151 -0.25 11.36 -4.56
C TRP A 151 0.86 12.37 -4.86
N GLN A 152 0.91 12.94 -6.06
CA GLN A 152 1.89 13.97 -6.44
C GLN A 152 1.82 15.20 -5.55
N LEU A 153 0.61 15.64 -5.17
CA LEU A 153 0.43 16.73 -4.22
C LEU A 153 1.08 16.40 -2.86
N CYS A 154 0.94 15.16 -2.39
CA CYS A 154 1.52 14.72 -1.13
C CYS A 154 3.05 14.63 -1.15
N GLN A 155 3.67 14.48 -2.34
CA GLN A 155 5.13 14.49 -2.48
C GLN A 155 5.74 15.88 -2.28
N HIS A 156 4.91 16.94 -2.38
CA HIS A 156 5.31 18.32 -2.22
C HIS A 156 4.33 19.04 -1.26
N PRO A 157 4.32 18.67 0.03
CA PRO A 157 3.34 19.19 0.99
C PRO A 157 3.44 20.70 1.22
N ASP A 158 4.59 21.31 0.90
CA ASP A 158 4.82 22.75 1.00
C ASP A 158 4.41 23.51 -0.28
N ALA A 159 4.01 22.82 -1.35
CA ALA A 159 3.60 23.45 -2.59
C ALA A 159 2.17 24.02 -2.45
N GLU A 160 1.99 25.26 -2.88
CA GLU A 160 0.65 25.84 -3.00
C GLU A 160 -0.11 25.17 -4.14
N GLY A 161 -1.22 24.51 -3.82
CA GLY A 161 -2.07 23.85 -4.79
C GLY A 161 -3.38 23.40 -4.16
N THR A 162 -4.45 23.45 -4.94
CA THR A 162 -5.72 22.81 -4.60
C THR A 162 -6.12 21.93 -5.77
N LEU A 163 -6.64 20.74 -5.47
CA LEU A 163 -7.18 19.83 -6.48
C LEU A 163 -8.70 19.90 -6.42
N ASP A 164 -9.31 20.15 -7.57
CA ASP A 164 -10.74 19.98 -7.75
C ASP A 164 -11.00 18.52 -8.14
N LEU A 165 -11.37 17.72 -7.14
CA LEU A 165 -11.59 16.28 -7.31
C LEU A 165 -12.77 16.00 -8.25
N ASP A 166 -13.80 16.86 -8.23
CA ASP A 166 -14.99 16.70 -9.08
C ASP A 166 -14.66 17.00 -10.55
N ALA A 167 -13.76 17.96 -10.81
CA ALA A 167 -13.33 18.31 -12.16
C ALA A 167 -12.32 17.31 -12.75
N LEU A 168 -11.44 16.72 -11.94
CA LEU A 168 -10.40 15.80 -12.40
C LEU A 168 -10.93 14.39 -12.69
N GLY A 169 -11.95 13.93 -11.95
CA GLY A 169 -12.49 12.59 -12.08
C GLY A 169 -11.52 11.49 -11.61
N GLY A 170 -11.92 10.23 -11.80
CA GLY A 170 -11.12 9.07 -11.42
C GLY A 170 -10.02 8.73 -12.41
N ASP A 171 -8.97 8.04 -11.94
CA ASP A 171 -7.92 7.51 -12.79
C ASP A 171 -7.60 6.02 -12.53
N SER A 172 -6.91 5.43 -13.51
CA SER A 172 -6.27 4.12 -13.38
C SER A 172 -4.77 4.35 -13.37
N VAL A 173 -4.09 3.92 -12.30
CA VAL A 173 -2.66 4.13 -12.11
C VAL A 173 -1.92 2.82 -12.34
N LEU A 174 -0.97 2.84 -13.27
CA LEU A 174 0.03 1.80 -13.44
C LEU A 174 1.13 2.00 -12.41
N ILE A 175 1.48 0.93 -11.71
CA ILE A 175 2.61 0.88 -10.78
C ILE A 175 3.48 -0.28 -11.22
N VAL A 176 4.75 -0.01 -11.48
CA VAL A 176 5.68 -1.06 -11.91
C VAL A 176 7.09 -0.60 -11.61
N ARG A 177 7.95 -1.53 -11.20
CA ARG A 177 9.39 -1.30 -11.04
C ARG A 177 10.15 -2.08 -12.10
N PRO A 178 10.29 -1.55 -13.33
CA PRO A 178 11.27 -2.07 -14.25
C PRO A 178 12.65 -1.58 -13.77
N GLN A 179 13.56 -2.50 -13.44
CA GLN A 179 14.87 -2.17 -12.85
C GLN A 179 14.81 -1.66 -11.39
N GLU A 180 15.37 -0.48 -11.08
CA GLU A 180 15.62 -0.05 -9.70
C GLU A 180 14.57 0.93 -9.13
N ASN A 181 13.77 1.59 -9.98
CA ASN A 181 12.85 2.65 -9.53
C ASN A 181 11.39 2.28 -9.83
N VAL A 182 10.50 2.48 -8.85
CA VAL A 182 9.06 2.33 -9.05
C VAL A 182 8.57 3.49 -9.91
N LEU A 183 8.01 3.15 -11.06
CA LEU A 183 7.29 4.04 -11.96
C LEU A 183 5.80 4.01 -11.60
N MET A 184 5.21 5.20 -11.46
CA MET A 184 3.77 5.39 -11.29
C MET A 184 3.25 6.42 -12.29
N ARG A 185 2.18 6.08 -13.01
CA ARG A 185 1.53 7.01 -13.94
C ARG A 185 0.05 6.69 -14.15
N SER A 186 -0.75 7.72 -14.37
CA SER A 186 -2.13 7.55 -14.85
C SER A 186 -2.13 7.00 -16.28
N LEU A 187 -3.11 6.15 -16.57
CA LEU A 187 -3.37 5.53 -17.86
C LEU A 187 -4.59 6.18 -18.52
N SER A 188 -4.63 6.18 -19.87
CA SER A 188 -5.90 6.43 -20.56
C SER A 188 -6.87 5.26 -20.32
N PRO A 189 -8.19 5.45 -20.51
CA PRO A 189 -9.16 4.36 -20.37
C PRO A 189 -8.85 3.14 -21.26
N GLY A 190 -8.41 3.37 -22.50
CA GLY A 190 -8.01 2.31 -23.42
C GLY A 190 -6.76 1.57 -22.95
N GLU A 191 -5.74 2.30 -22.48
CA GLU A 191 -4.50 1.70 -21.97
C GLU A 191 -4.73 0.90 -20.67
N ALA A 192 -5.57 1.39 -19.77
CA ALA A 192 -5.97 0.65 -18.56
C ALA A 192 -6.70 -0.65 -18.92
N ALA A 193 -7.62 -0.62 -19.89
CA ALA A 193 -8.31 -1.82 -20.36
C ALA A 193 -7.35 -2.83 -21.01
N TRP A 194 -6.34 -2.34 -21.72
CA TRP A 194 -5.29 -3.16 -22.31
C TRP A 194 -4.46 -3.90 -21.24
N TYR A 195 -3.90 -3.17 -20.26
CA TYR A 195 -3.13 -3.77 -19.17
C TYR A 195 -3.96 -4.74 -18.32
N ARG A 196 -5.23 -4.40 -18.03
CA ARG A 196 -6.15 -5.28 -17.29
C ARG A 196 -6.33 -6.61 -18.01
N ALA A 197 -6.59 -6.57 -19.32
CA ALA A 197 -6.74 -7.79 -20.11
C ALA A 197 -5.47 -8.65 -20.12
N LEU A 198 -4.29 -8.03 -20.23
CA LEU A 198 -3.01 -8.75 -20.19
C LEU A 198 -2.74 -9.37 -18.81
N LEU A 199 -3.05 -8.67 -17.71
CA LEU A 199 -2.95 -9.16 -16.34
C LEU A 199 -3.89 -10.35 -16.08
N GLU A 200 -5.08 -10.32 -16.67
CA GLU A 200 -6.06 -11.43 -16.63
C GLU A 200 -5.64 -12.63 -17.50
N GLY A 201 -4.55 -12.50 -18.27
CA GLY A 201 -3.97 -13.57 -19.08
C GLY A 201 -4.53 -13.66 -20.50
N TYR A 202 -5.30 -12.67 -20.96
CA TYR A 202 -5.74 -12.61 -22.35
C TYR A 202 -4.56 -12.31 -23.29
N PRO A 203 -4.55 -12.89 -24.51
CA PRO A 203 -3.49 -12.64 -25.48
C PRO A 203 -3.51 -11.19 -26.01
N PRO A 204 -2.40 -10.70 -26.60
CA PRO A 204 -2.27 -9.31 -27.02
C PRO A 204 -3.35 -8.81 -28.00
N ASP A 205 -3.86 -9.67 -28.88
CA ASP A 205 -4.93 -9.36 -29.82
C ASP A 205 -6.26 -9.08 -29.10
N GLN A 206 -6.58 -9.87 -28.07
CA GLN A 206 -7.77 -9.65 -27.24
C GLN A 206 -7.62 -8.43 -26.34
N ALA A 207 -6.44 -8.20 -25.78
CA ALA A 207 -6.15 -6.98 -25.03
C ALA A 207 -6.31 -5.73 -25.91
N ALA A 208 -5.83 -5.77 -27.16
CA ALA A 208 -6.02 -4.69 -28.13
C ALA A 208 -7.50 -4.47 -28.50
N ALA A 209 -8.30 -5.53 -28.57
CA ALA A 209 -9.74 -5.43 -28.78
C ALA A 209 -10.47 -4.82 -27.56
N ALA A 210 -10.06 -5.20 -26.34
CA ALA A 210 -10.59 -4.62 -25.10
C ALA A 210 -10.31 -3.12 -25.01
N ALA A 211 -9.08 -2.69 -25.34
CA ALA A 211 -8.70 -1.29 -25.42
C ALA A 211 -9.62 -0.49 -26.35
N ARG A 212 -9.80 -0.96 -27.59
CA ARG A 212 -10.67 -0.31 -28.60
C ARG A 212 -12.15 -0.33 -28.24
N THR A 213 -12.58 -1.26 -27.39
CA THR A 213 -13.97 -1.28 -26.91
C THR A 213 -14.23 -0.11 -25.96
N VAL A 214 -13.24 0.25 -25.14
CA VAL A 214 -13.32 1.35 -24.17
C VAL A 214 -12.99 2.69 -24.82
N GLU A 215 -11.96 2.72 -25.68
CA GLU A 215 -11.46 3.93 -26.35
C GLU A 215 -11.27 3.64 -27.85
N PRO A 216 -12.30 3.85 -28.69
CA PRO A 216 -12.28 3.41 -30.10
C PRO A 216 -11.13 3.96 -30.95
N ASP A 217 -10.68 5.17 -30.63
CA ASP A 217 -9.61 5.88 -31.34
C ASP A 217 -8.21 5.57 -30.78
N CYS A 218 -8.10 4.66 -29.79
CA CYS A 218 -6.81 4.30 -29.21
C CYS A 218 -5.91 3.53 -30.20
N ASP A 219 -4.59 3.61 -29.97
CA ASP A 219 -3.60 2.80 -30.66
C ASP A 219 -2.91 1.81 -29.69
N PRO A 220 -3.39 0.55 -29.60
CA PRO A 220 -2.76 -0.46 -28.76
C PRO A 220 -1.32 -0.81 -29.16
N MET A 221 -0.90 -0.49 -30.39
CA MET A 221 0.49 -0.71 -30.78
C MET A 221 1.41 0.27 -30.07
N LEU A 222 0.98 1.53 -29.89
CA LEU A 222 1.72 2.50 -29.11
C LEU A 222 1.86 2.05 -27.64
N TYR A 223 0.79 1.51 -27.04
CA TYR A 223 0.86 0.96 -25.68
C TYR A 223 1.89 -0.17 -25.57
N TRP A 224 1.94 -1.06 -26.57
CA TRP A 224 2.95 -2.13 -26.64
C TRP A 224 4.37 -1.56 -26.74
N GLU A 225 4.61 -0.60 -27.63
CA GLU A 225 5.92 0.04 -27.81
C GLU A 225 6.39 0.75 -26.54
N THR A 226 5.51 1.50 -25.87
CA THR A 226 5.79 2.15 -24.60
C THR A 226 6.09 1.13 -23.51
N ALA A 227 5.28 0.07 -23.37
CA ALA A 227 5.49 -0.97 -22.36
C ALA A 227 6.84 -1.69 -22.54
N VAL A 228 7.24 -1.97 -23.79
CA VAL A 228 8.56 -2.56 -24.08
C VAL A 228 9.68 -1.56 -23.81
N GLY A 229 9.52 -0.30 -24.24
CA GLY A 229 10.51 0.76 -24.03
C GLY A 229 10.78 1.04 -22.56
N ASP A 230 9.73 1.01 -21.73
CA ASP A 230 9.80 1.22 -20.29
C ASP A 230 10.24 -0.06 -19.53
N GLY A 231 10.43 -1.19 -20.21
CA GLY A 231 10.78 -2.48 -19.57
C GLY A 231 9.64 -3.14 -18.80
N VAL A 232 8.42 -2.64 -18.94
CA VAL A 232 7.19 -3.18 -18.35
C VAL A 232 6.74 -4.47 -19.03
N LEU A 233 7.12 -4.66 -20.30
CA LEU A 233 6.82 -5.84 -21.10
C LEU A 233 8.08 -6.37 -21.79
N GLN A 234 8.32 -7.67 -21.69
CA GLN A 234 9.38 -8.37 -22.42
C GLN A 234 8.81 -9.02 -23.68
N GLN A 235 9.41 -8.74 -24.84
CA GLN A 235 9.09 -9.46 -26.07
C GLN A 235 9.52 -10.93 -25.91
N GLN A 236 8.57 -11.86 -26.01
CA GLN A 236 8.90 -13.27 -26.14
C GLN A 236 9.32 -13.54 -27.60
N HIS A 237 10.51 -14.13 -27.77
CA HIS A 237 11.08 -14.53 -29.05
C HIS A 237 10.32 -15.69 -29.70
#